data_AF-A0A9E6JRK7-F1
#
_entry.id   AF-A0A9E6JRK7-F1
#
_cell.length_a   1.000
_cell.length_b   1.000
_cell.length_c   1.000
_cell.angle_alpha   90.00
_cell.angle_beta   90.00
_cell.angle_gamma   90.00
#
_symmetry.space_group_name_H-M   'P 1'
#
loop_
_entity.id
_entity.type
_entity.pdbx_description
1 polymer ?
#
loop_
_entity_poly.entity_id
_entity_poly.type
_entity_poly.pdbx_seq_one_letter_code
_entity_poly.pdbx_strand_id
1 'polypeptide(L)'
;ARVDGYRRNLQRVYVDILGSRLTPSSIPGTAMGGLGPVRLRFNANDDTRGAIRSELKAIQGLCGKGAADLPTRIHLADLKDQITRYLDPRPASGPAGAGGR
;
A
#
# COMPACT_ATOMS: atom_id res chain seq x y z
N ALA A 1 -12.39 -16.01 11.81
CA ALA A 1 -11.19 -16.22 12.64
C ALA A 1 -10.62 -14.87 13.07
N ARG A 2 -10.24 -14.71 14.33
CA ARG A 2 -9.64 -13.47 14.85
C ARG A 2 -8.22 -13.31 14.29
N VAL A 3 -7.89 -12.13 13.76
CA VAL A 3 -6.54 -11.84 13.24
C VAL A 3 -5.72 -11.23 14.38
N ASP A 4 -4.65 -11.90 14.82
CA ASP A 4 -3.71 -11.40 15.82
C ASP A 4 -2.79 -10.29 15.27
N GLY A 5 -2.04 -9.63 16.16
CA GLY A 5 -1.18 -8.50 15.79
C GLY A 5 -0.05 -8.86 14.82
N TYR A 6 0.50 -10.08 14.91
CA TYR A 6 1.55 -10.55 14.01
C TYR A 6 1.02 -10.72 12.59
N ARG A 7 -0.13 -11.37 12.42
CA ARG A 7 -0.79 -11.55 11.13
C ARG A 7 -1.19 -10.22 10.50
N ARG A 8 -1.64 -9.25 11.30
CA ARG A 8 -1.94 -7.89 10.81
C ARG A 8 -0.69 -7.19 10.29
N ASN A 9 0.41 -7.27 11.02
CA ASN A 9 1.67 -6.65 10.62
C ASN A 9 2.21 -7.28 9.32
N LEU A 10 2.17 -8.61 9.20
CA LEU A 10 2.57 -9.31 7.98
C LEU A 10 1.74 -8.88 6.77
N GLN A 11 0.41 -8.80 6.91
CA GLN A 11 -0.47 -8.35 5.84
C GLN A 11 -0.15 -6.93 5.40
N ARG A 12 0.13 -6.03 6.36
CA ARG A 12 0.48 -4.63 6.07
C ARG A 12 1.80 -4.54 5.31
N VAL A 13 2.84 -5.19 5.81
CA VAL A 13 4.17 -5.21 5.18
C VAL A 13 4.10 -5.79 3.77
N TYR A 14 3.31 -6.85 3.56
CA TYR A 14 3.15 -7.46 2.25
C TYR A 14 2.50 -6.51 1.24
N VAL A 15 1.39 -5.85 1.62
CA VAL A 15 0.72 -4.86 0.78
C VAL A 15 1.65 -3.67 0.49
N ASP A 16 2.43 -3.21 1.46
CA ASP A 16 3.39 -2.12 1.27
C ASP A 16 4.52 -2.48 0.29
N ILE A 17 5.05 -3.71 0.36
CA ILE A 17 6.07 -4.19 -0.59
C ILE A 17 5.49 -4.21 -2.01
N LEU A 18 4.27 -4.75 -2.20
CA LEU A 18 3.60 -4.75 -3.50
C LEU A 18 3.30 -3.33 -3.99
N GLY A 19 2.81 -2.46 -3.12
CA GLY A 19 2.52 -1.06 -3.42
C GLY A 19 3.75 -0.27 -3.84
N SER A 20 4.87 -0.46 -3.14
CA SER A 20 6.16 0.22 -3.43
C SER A 20 6.75 -0.14 -4.81
N ARG A 21 6.39 -1.32 -5.35
CA ARG A 21 6.74 -1.76 -6.71
C ARG A 21 5.91 -1.07 -7.80
N LEU A 22 4.66 -0.69 -7.50
CA LEU A 22 3.78 0.00 -8.46
C LEU A 22 4.02 1.51 -8.48
N THR A 23 4.10 2.08 -7.29
CA THR A 23 4.29 3.50 -7.06
C THR A 23 5.45 3.61 -6.08
N PRO A 24 6.57 4.27 -6.43
CA PRO A 24 7.68 4.45 -5.51
C PRO A 24 7.23 5.36 -4.36
N SER A 25 6.61 4.76 -3.36
CA SER A 25 6.20 5.39 -2.12
C SER A 25 7.36 5.29 -1.14
N SER A 26 7.69 6.38 -0.46
CA SER A 26 8.49 6.26 0.76
C SER A 26 7.66 5.49 1.76
N ILE A 27 8.06 4.26 2.08
CA ILE A 27 7.60 3.62 3.30
C ILE A 27 8.07 4.52 4.44
N PRO A 28 7.16 5.00 5.33
CA PRO A 28 7.58 5.56 6.60
C PRO A 28 8.05 4.39 7.47
N GLY A 29 9.25 3.89 7.16
CA GLY A 29 9.97 2.97 8.02
C GLY A 29 10.59 3.80 9.14
N THR A 30 10.31 3.44 10.39
CA THR A 30 11.17 3.83 11.51
C THR A 30 12.53 3.27 11.19
N ALA A 31 13.44 4.18 10.85
CA ALA A 31 14.84 3.86 10.70
C ALA A 31 15.33 3.21 11.99
N MET A 32 15.65 1.93 11.93
CA MET A 32 16.60 1.38 12.90
C MET A 32 17.93 2.12 12.66
N GLY A 33 18.23 3.12 13.49
CA GLY A 33 19.52 3.82 13.49
C GLY A 33 19.59 5.20 12.82
N GLY A 34 18.49 5.96 12.70
CA GLY A 34 18.57 7.39 12.33
C GLY A 34 18.91 7.69 10.85
N LEU A 35 19.02 6.67 10.00
CA LEU A 35 19.08 6.83 8.55
C LEU A 35 17.66 7.08 8.04
N GLY A 36 17.37 8.25 7.47
CA GLY A 36 16.03 8.66 6.99
C GLY A 36 15.26 7.60 6.17
N PRO A 37 13.99 7.86 5.82
CA PRO A 37 13.06 6.84 5.32
C PRO A 37 13.69 5.97 4.23
N VAL A 38 13.80 4.67 4.49
CA VAL A 38 14.36 3.69 3.56
C VAL A 38 13.45 3.64 2.33
N ARG A 39 13.88 4.27 1.24
CA ARG A 39 13.20 4.21 -0.04
C ARG A 39 13.64 2.93 -0.75
N LEU A 40 12.93 1.84 -0.51
CA LEU A 40 13.03 0.65 -1.33
C LEU A 40 12.50 0.98 -2.73
N ARG A 41 13.40 1.26 -3.67
CA ARG A 41 13.05 1.43 -5.09
C ARG A 41 13.08 0.05 -5.75
N PHE A 42 11.90 -0.54 -5.92
CA PHE A 42 11.77 -1.73 -6.74
C PHE A 42 11.32 -1.31 -8.14
N ASN A 43 12.20 -1.44 -9.13
CA ASN A 43 11.83 -1.22 -10.53
C ASN A 43 11.02 -2.45 -11.00
N ALA A 44 9.69 -2.36 -10.91
CA ALA A 44 8.83 -3.36 -11.53
C ALA A 44 8.91 -3.20 -13.06
N ASN A 45 9.44 -4.21 -13.75
CA ASN A 45 9.30 -4.34 -15.21
C ASN A 45 7.82 -4.36 -15.57
N ASP A 46 7.43 -3.82 -16.73
CA ASP A 46 6.03 -3.56 -17.08
C ASP A 46 5.14 -4.82 -16.97
N ASP A 47 5.67 -5.98 -17.37
CA ASP A 47 5.00 -7.28 -17.25
C ASP A 47 4.64 -7.66 -15.81
N THR A 48 5.47 -7.27 -14.84
CA THR A 48 5.21 -7.54 -13.41
C THR A 48 4.20 -6.57 -12.81
N ARG A 49 4.03 -5.37 -13.39
CA ARG A 49 3.08 -4.37 -12.89
C ARG A 49 1.63 -4.83 -13.03
N GLY A 50 1.30 -5.47 -14.16
CA GLY A 50 -0.02 -6.06 -14.39
C GLY A 50 -0.36 -7.14 -13.35
N ALA A 51 0.58 -8.05 -13.12
CA ALA A 51 0.44 -9.10 -12.11
C ALA A 51 0.25 -8.53 -10.69
N ILE A 52 1.08 -7.56 -10.29
CA ILE A 52 0.98 -6.91 -8.96
C ILE A 52 -0.36 -6.18 -8.79
N ARG A 53 -0.83 -5.44 -9.81
CA ARG A 53 -2.17 -4.80 -9.76
C ARG A 53 -3.29 -5.83 -9.60
N SER A 54 -3.20 -6.97 -10.28
CA SER A 54 -4.20 -8.04 -10.18
C SER A 54 -4.22 -8.67 -8.79
N GLU A 55 -3.05 -8.87 -8.18
CA GLU A 55 -2.90 -9.44 -6.84
C GLU A 55 -3.45 -8.48 -5.77
N LEU A 56 -3.13 -7.19 -5.86
CA LEU A 56 -3.69 -6.17 -4.98
C LEU A 56 -5.22 -6.11 -5.05
N LYS A 57 -5.80 -6.19 -6.26
CA LYS A 57 -7.27 -6.27 -6.44
C LYS A 57 -7.86 -7.54 -5.82
N ALA A 58 -7.18 -8.68 -5.95
CA ALA A 58 -7.62 -9.93 -5.33
C ALA A 58 -7.65 -9.80 -3.80
N ILE A 59 -6.60 -9.25 -3.20
CA ILE A 59 -6.51 -8.99 -1.75
C ILE A 59 -7.62 -8.01 -1.32
N GLN A 60 -7.86 -6.94 -2.09
CA GLN A 60 -8.93 -5.99 -1.83
C GLN A 60 -10.31 -6.67 -1.77
N GLY A 61 -10.57 -7.63 -2.66
CA GLY A 61 -11.79 -8.43 -2.68
C GLY A 61 -11.95 -9.37 -1.48
N LEU A 62 -10.84 -9.77 -0.84
CA LEU A 62 -10.83 -10.58 0.37
C LEU A 62 -11.08 -9.76 1.64
N CYS A 63 -10.63 -8.49 1.68
CA CYS A 63 -10.83 -7.61 2.83
C CYS A 63 -12.32 -7.35 3.17
N GLY A 64 -13.24 -7.53 2.22
CA GLY A 64 -14.68 -7.36 2.44
C GLY A 64 -15.40 -8.57 3.03
N LYS A 65 -14.74 -9.71 3.23
CA LYS A 65 -15.42 -10.97 3.58
C LYS A 65 -15.10 -11.41 5.02
N GLY A 66 -16.15 -11.59 5.84
CA GLY A 66 -16.12 -12.53 6.98
C GLY A 66 -15.39 -12.12 8.26
N ALA A 67 -15.23 -10.82 8.55
CA ALA A 67 -14.66 -10.39 9.83
C ALA A 67 -15.72 -10.33 10.95
N ALA A 68 -15.60 -11.22 11.94
CA ALA A 68 -16.50 -11.30 13.09
C ALA A 68 -16.26 -10.17 14.11
N ASP A 69 -15.01 -9.80 14.36
CA ASP A 69 -14.64 -8.87 15.44
C ASP A 69 -14.40 -7.44 14.94
N LEU A 70 -14.82 -6.43 15.72
CA LEU A 70 -14.57 -5.00 15.46
C LEU A 70 -13.11 -4.67 15.10
N PRO A 71 -12.07 -5.06 15.86
CA PRO A 71 -10.69 -4.71 15.54
C PRO A 71 -10.20 -5.34 14.24
N THR A 72 -10.71 -6.53 13.88
CA THR A 72 -10.41 -7.16 12.59
C THR A 72 -11.07 -6.38 11.45
N ARG A 73 -12.31 -5.91 11.64
CA ARG A 73 -13.01 -5.08 10.65
C ARG A 73 -12.28 -3.76 10.38
N ILE A 74 -11.81 -3.08 11.43
CA ILE A 74 -11.04 -1.83 11.31
C ILE A 74 -9.75 -2.08 10.50
N HIS A 75 -8.97 -3.10 10.87
CA HIS A 75 -7.75 -3.47 10.15
C HIS A 75 -8.00 -3.75 8.66
N LEU A 76 -9.06 -4.48 8.32
CA LEU A 76 -9.40 -4.79 6.93
C LEU A 76 -9.87 -3.55 6.15
N ALA A 77 -10.55 -2.62 6.81
CA ALA A 77 -10.93 -1.33 6.22
C ALA A 77 -9.68 -0.49 5.90
N ASP A 78 -8.76 -0.35 6.86
CA ASP A 78 -7.50 0.36 6.67
C ASP A 78 -6.65 -0.26 5.55
N LEU A 79 -6.57 -1.59 5.51
CA LEU A 79 -5.88 -2.31 4.42
C LEU A 79 -6.50 -2.03 3.05
N LYS A 80 -7.84 -2.02 2.97
CA LYS A 80 -8.55 -1.71 1.72
C LYS A 80 -8.25 -0.30 1.23
N ASP A 81 -8.19 0.67 2.14
CA ASP A 81 -7.86 2.05 1.82
C ASP A 81 -6.41 2.20 1.35
N GLN A 82 -5.47 1.50 2.01
CA GLN A 82 -4.06 1.47 1.59
C GLN A 82 -3.90 0.90 0.18
N ILE A 83 -4.54 -0.24 -0.12
CA ILE A 83 -4.53 -0.84 -1.46
C ILE A 83 -5.09 0.14 -2.50
N THR A 84 -6.19 0.82 -2.17
CA THR A 84 -6.82 1.80 -3.07
C THR A 84 -5.85 2.94 -3.42
N ARG A 85 -5.08 3.44 -2.44
CA ARG A 85 -4.05 4.47 -2.68
C ARG A 85 -2.91 3.98 -3.59
N TYR A 86 -2.54 2.70 -3.49
CA TYR A 86 -1.51 2.12 -4.35
C TYR A 86 -1.99 1.88 -5.79
N LEU A 87 -3.26 1.48 -5.95
CA LEU A 87 -3.86 1.25 -7.28
C LEU A 87 -4.13 2.55 -8.03
N ASP A 88 -4.65 3.55 -7.32
CA ASP A 88 -5.03 4.85 -7.85
C ASP A 88 -4.24 5.96 -7.13
N PRO A 89 -2.93 6.09 -7.42
CA PRO A 89 -2.17 7.22 -6.92
C PRO A 89 -2.75 8.46 -7.59
N ARG A 90 -3.58 9.22 -6.86
CA ARG A 90 -4.07 10.51 -7.32
C ARG A 90 -2.84 11.29 -7.79
N PRO A 91 -2.77 11.73 -9.06
CA PRO A 91 -1.64 12.53 -9.50
C PRO A 91 -1.60 13.71 -8.56
N ALA A 92 -0.46 13.91 -7.89
CA ALA A 92 -0.24 15.15 -7.15
C ALA A 92 -0.58 16.25 -8.15
N SER A 93 -1.64 17.01 -7.86
CA SER A 93 -1.92 18.23 -8.57
C SER A 93 -0.64 19.05 -8.44
N GLY A 94 0.17 19.04 -9.50
CA GLY A 94 1.36 19.89 -9.58
C GLY A 94 0.91 21.32 -9.34
N PRO A 95 1.78 22.19 -8.81
CA PRO A 95 1.44 23.60 -8.67
C PRO A 95 0.94 24.08 -10.04
N ALA A 96 -0.30 24.56 -10.06
CA ALA A 96 -0.89 25.19 -11.24
C ALA A 96 0.14 26.19 -11.77
N GLY A 97 0.45 26.07 -13.06
CA GLY A 97 1.59 26.71 -13.69
C GLY A 97 1.73 28.18 -13.29
N ALA A 98 2.88 28.51 -12.71
CA ALA A 98 3.46 29.83 -12.83
C ALA A 98 3.91 30.02 -14.29
N GLY A 99 2.92 30.18 -15.18
CA GLY A 99 3.12 30.57 -16.56
C GLY A 99 3.23 32.08 -16.60
N GLY A 100 4.46 32.56 -16.77
CA GLY A 100 4.73 33.97 -16.97
C GLY A 100 4.02 34.53 -18.19
N ARG A 101 3.58 35.78 -18.05
CA ARG A 101 3.53 36.80 -19.09
C ARG A 101 3.84 38.13 -18.44
#